data_AF-A0A6V6ZCR8-F1
#
_entry.id   AF-A0A6V6ZCR8-F1
#
_cell.length_a   1.000
_cell.length_b   1.000
_cell.length_c   1.000
_cell.angle_alpha   90.00
_cell.angle_beta   90.00
_cell.angle_gamma   90.00
#
_symmetry.space_group_name_H-M   'P 1'
#
loop_
_entity.id
_entity.type
_entity.pdbx_description
1 polymer ?
#
loop_
_entity_poly.entity_id
_entity_poly.type
_entity_poly.pdbx_seq_one_letter_code
_entity_poly.pdbx_strand_id
1 'polypeptide(L)'
;MKIKQIVLAFIFFNAIFLHTSYSQKYSAVDNIVLKYPKNFSSTQELAERIEKDFKSDYDKARAIYSWMAFNIKYDFNAFLNPSKTQSFSYRTEDEKQRKIQEFNTQILQKAFKSEKAVCEGFTLLFQHLASLVGIKSQIIKGDSKTRLVDIGRKNTSSNHAWNTALIDGKWRLIDVTWGQGYYDNNKGKMVKDFDPVYFDTEPDYFFAKHFPDSGSFLGEKLNKDDFLNGPLIYNRAIAGDNKIIAPKSGIIEVNSGDKITFLIKNISKSDPFYYLNKKNQPVRVVNSKEKRGGLEFQITFDKTIGDYITFYLDTNSIASFKVISK
;
A
#
# COMPACT_ATOMS: atom_id res chain seq x y z
N MET A 1 -13.72 -62.97 -37.76
CA MET A 1 -13.78 -63.44 -36.35
C MET A 1 -13.13 -62.38 -35.47
N LYS A 2 -13.83 -61.97 -34.40
CA LYS A 2 -13.49 -60.98 -33.35
C LYS A 2 -13.70 -59.48 -33.63
N ILE A 3 -14.89 -59.07 -33.19
CA ILE A 3 -15.31 -57.78 -32.62
C ILE A 3 -14.35 -57.32 -31.52
N LYS A 4 -14.06 -56.01 -31.45
CA LYS A 4 -14.18 -55.20 -30.22
C LYS A 4 -14.29 -53.71 -30.56
N GLN A 5 -15.50 -53.20 -30.34
CA GLN A 5 -15.82 -51.80 -30.11
C GLN A 5 -15.16 -51.33 -28.79
N ILE A 6 -14.84 -50.04 -28.68
CA ILE A 6 -15.44 -49.11 -27.71
C ILE A 6 -14.95 -47.69 -28.05
N VAL A 7 -15.91 -46.84 -28.37
CA VAL A 7 -15.84 -45.38 -28.38
C VAL A 7 -15.90 -44.91 -26.92
N LEU A 8 -14.95 -44.08 -26.50
CA LEU A 8 -15.10 -43.09 -25.41
C LEU A 8 -14.19 -41.92 -25.84
N ALA A 9 -14.73 -40.77 -26.26
CA ALA A 9 -15.15 -39.68 -25.37
C ALA A 9 -13.97 -39.20 -24.51
N PHE A 10 -13.64 -37.93 -24.38
CA PHE A 10 -14.25 -36.67 -24.72
C PHE A 10 -13.14 -35.66 -24.30
N ILE A 11 -13.14 -34.45 -24.85
CA ILE A 11 -12.59 -33.29 -24.16
C ILE A 11 -11.04 -33.23 -24.05
N PHE A 12 -10.40 -32.65 -25.07
CA PHE A 12 -9.29 -31.72 -24.84
C PHE A 12 -9.91 -30.38 -24.38
N PHE A 13 -10.47 -30.33 -23.16
CA PHE A 13 -10.74 -29.07 -22.46
C PHE A 13 -9.50 -28.72 -21.67
N ASN A 14 -9.15 -27.45 -21.76
CA ASN A 14 -8.70 -26.65 -20.63
C ASN A 14 -7.55 -27.25 -19.80
N ALA A 15 -6.39 -27.25 -20.42
CA ALA A 15 -5.29 -26.53 -19.78
C ALA A 15 -4.91 -25.36 -20.67
N ILE A 16 -5.85 -24.42 -20.86
CA ILE A 16 -5.43 -23.02 -20.96
C ILE A 16 -4.70 -22.81 -19.64
N PHE A 17 -3.37 -22.91 -19.68
CA PHE A 17 -2.56 -22.27 -18.70
C PHE A 17 -3.01 -20.81 -18.68
N LEU A 18 -3.83 -20.46 -17.70
CA LEU A 18 -3.87 -19.11 -17.17
C LEU A 18 -2.51 -18.88 -16.48
N HIS A 19 -1.44 -18.91 -17.27
CA HIS A 19 -0.39 -17.93 -17.08
C HIS A 19 -1.08 -16.61 -17.39
N THR A 20 -1.71 -16.01 -16.37
CA THR A 20 -2.00 -14.58 -16.36
C THR A 20 -0.66 -13.87 -16.26
N SER A 21 0.11 -13.97 -17.34
CA SER A 21 1.30 -13.20 -17.59
C SER A 21 0.83 -11.75 -17.74
N TYR A 22 1.17 -10.92 -16.76
CA TYR A 22 1.13 -9.45 -16.83
C TYR A 22 -0.22 -8.70 -16.95
N SER A 23 -1.37 -9.37 -16.82
CA SER A 23 -2.69 -8.68 -16.81
C SER A 23 -3.24 -8.32 -15.41
N GLN A 24 -2.54 -8.62 -14.30
CA GLN A 24 -3.06 -8.38 -12.95
C GLN A 24 -2.76 -6.97 -12.37
N LYS A 25 -2.34 -5.99 -13.18
CA LYS A 25 -2.07 -4.63 -12.66
C LYS A 25 -3.36 -3.84 -12.38
N TYR A 26 -4.43 -4.13 -13.12
CA TYR A 26 -5.65 -3.34 -13.12
C TYR A 26 -6.88 -4.25 -12.99
N SER A 27 -7.79 -3.88 -12.09
CA SER A 27 -9.11 -4.52 -11.98
C SER A 27 -10.00 -4.21 -13.19
N ALA A 28 -11.14 -4.88 -13.30
CA ALA A 28 -12.13 -4.55 -14.33
C ALA A 28 -12.61 -3.09 -14.23
N VAL A 29 -12.82 -2.59 -13.01
CA VAL A 29 -13.17 -1.19 -12.71
C VAL A 29 -12.08 -0.25 -13.21
N ASP A 30 -10.82 -0.54 -12.91
CA ASP A 30 -9.67 0.29 -13.30
C ASP A 30 -9.58 0.44 -14.82
N ASN A 31 -9.81 -0.66 -15.55
CA ASN A 31 -9.80 -0.66 -17.01
C ASN A 31 -10.92 0.18 -17.64
N ILE A 32 -12.07 0.28 -16.96
CA ILE A 32 -13.16 1.17 -17.39
C ILE A 32 -12.78 2.63 -17.09
N VAL A 33 -12.28 2.90 -15.88
CA VAL A 33 -11.88 4.23 -15.45
C VAL A 33 -10.72 4.80 -16.27
N LEU A 34 -9.78 3.96 -16.73
CA LEU A 34 -8.71 4.38 -17.65
C LEU A 34 -9.24 4.97 -18.97
N LYS A 35 -10.48 4.66 -19.35
CA LYS A 35 -11.14 5.18 -20.56
C LYS A 35 -11.94 6.46 -20.30
N TYR A 36 -12.02 6.91 -19.04
CA TYR A 36 -12.68 8.18 -18.74
C TYR A 36 -11.92 9.35 -19.36
N PRO A 37 -12.58 10.49 -19.59
CA PRO A 37 -11.89 11.76 -19.79
C PRO A 37 -10.87 11.97 -18.67
N LYS A 38 -9.69 12.47 -19.02
CA LYS A 38 -8.67 12.84 -18.02
C LYS A 38 -9.20 13.91 -17.07
N ASN A 39 -10.00 14.83 -17.62
CA ASN A 39 -10.49 16.01 -16.94
C ASN A 39 -12.01 16.01 -16.96
N PHE A 40 -12.61 16.36 -15.82
CA PHE A 40 -14.05 16.59 -15.68
C PHE A 40 -14.27 18.06 -15.30
N SER A 41 -15.39 18.65 -15.72
CA SER A 41 -15.68 20.06 -15.43
C SER A 41 -15.94 20.30 -13.93
N SER A 42 -16.43 19.28 -13.24
CA SER A 42 -16.75 19.32 -11.82
C SER A 42 -16.62 17.94 -11.18
N THR A 43 -16.52 17.91 -9.85
CA THR A 43 -16.57 16.66 -9.07
C THR A 43 -17.89 15.92 -9.22
N GLN A 44 -18.99 16.66 -9.46
CA GLN A 44 -20.34 16.13 -9.67
C GLN A 44 -20.41 15.34 -10.96
N GLU A 45 -19.88 15.87 -12.06
CA GLU A 45 -19.84 15.17 -13.35
C GLU A 45 -19.05 13.86 -13.26
N LEU A 46 -17.92 13.86 -12.54
CA LEU A 46 -17.16 12.64 -12.27
C LEU A 46 -17.98 11.63 -11.46
N ALA A 47 -18.65 12.08 -10.38
CA ALA A 47 -19.48 11.23 -9.55
C ALA A 47 -20.65 10.63 -10.33
N GLU A 48 -21.41 11.45 -11.08
CA GLU A 48 -22.49 11.01 -11.96
C GLU A 48 -22.01 9.97 -12.97
N ARG A 49 -20.82 10.17 -13.54
CA ARG A 49 -20.21 9.20 -14.45
C ARG A 49 -19.93 7.87 -13.76
N ILE A 50 -19.39 7.90 -12.54
CA ILE A 50 -19.13 6.70 -11.74
C ILE A 50 -20.43 5.97 -11.37
N GLU A 51 -21.48 6.69 -10.96
CA GLU A 51 -22.79 6.08 -10.62
C GLU A 51 -23.53 5.47 -11.82
N LYS A 52 -23.30 6.05 -13.00
CA LYS A 52 -23.82 5.48 -14.25
C LYS A 52 -23.17 4.13 -14.55
N ASP A 53 -21.84 4.07 -14.48
CA ASP A 53 -21.04 2.91 -14.90
C ASP A 53 -20.99 1.79 -13.82
N PHE A 54 -21.14 2.13 -12.54
CA PHE A 54 -21.01 1.19 -11.42
C PHE A 54 -22.20 1.24 -10.45
N LYS A 55 -22.61 0.07 -9.96
CA LYS A 55 -23.77 -0.09 -9.07
C LYS A 55 -23.42 -0.41 -7.62
N SER A 56 -22.41 -1.25 -7.39
CA SER A 56 -21.96 -1.60 -6.04
C SER A 56 -21.17 -0.47 -5.39
N ASP A 57 -21.22 -0.37 -4.06
CA ASP A 57 -20.39 0.59 -3.33
C ASP A 57 -18.91 0.30 -3.53
N TYR A 58 -18.55 -0.99 -3.63
CA TYR A 58 -17.18 -1.42 -3.87
C TYR A 58 -16.63 -0.90 -5.20
N ASP A 59 -17.36 -1.09 -6.29
CA ASP A 59 -16.92 -0.65 -7.62
C ASP A 59 -16.90 0.87 -7.71
N LYS A 60 -17.87 1.56 -7.10
CA LYS A 60 -17.89 3.03 -7.02
C LYS A 60 -16.66 3.56 -6.26
N ALA A 61 -16.37 3.02 -5.08
CA ALA A 61 -15.19 3.40 -4.30
C ALA A 61 -13.88 3.08 -5.03
N ARG A 62 -13.81 1.91 -5.69
CA ARG A 62 -12.66 1.52 -6.50
C ARG A 62 -12.48 2.46 -7.68
N ALA A 63 -13.57 2.89 -8.31
CA ALA A 63 -13.52 3.83 -9.42
C ALA A 63 -13.00 5.21 -8.99
N ILE A 64 -13.42 5.70 -7.83
CA ILE A 64 -12.90 6.95 -7.24
C ILE A 64 -11.39 6.81 -6.97
N TYR A 65 -10.99 5.74 -6.27
CA TYR A 65 -9.58 5.44 -5.98
C TYR A 65 -8.74 5.45 -7.25
N SER A 66 -9.17 4.70 -8.27
CA SER A 66 -8.42 4.54 -9.51
C SER A 66 -8.37 5.82 -10.32
N TRP A 67 -9.49 6.55 -10.44
CA TRP A 67 -9.51 7.82 -11.18
C TRP A 67 -8.55 8.82 -10.53
N MET A 68 -8.59 8.94 -9.19
CA MET A 68 -7.70 9.84 -8.48
C MET A 68 -6.24 9.39 -8.61
N ALA A 69 -5.94 8.10 -8.44
CA ALA A 69 -4.59 7.58 -8.55
C ALA A 69 -4.01 7.71 -9.98
N PHE A 70 -4.87 7.78 -11.00
CA PHE A 70 -4.45 8.02 -12.37
C PHE A 70 -4.24 9.50 -12.71
N ASN A 71 -5.02 10.40 -12.13
CA ASN A 71 -5.10 11.77 -12.60
C ASN A 71 -4.48 12.77 -11.61
N ILE A 72 -4.57 12.54 -10.30
CA ILE A 72 -4.03 13.44 -9.29
C ILE A 72 -2.58 13.07 -8.96
N LYS A 73 -1.67 14.04 -9.07
CA LYS A 73 -0.24 13.87 -8.82
C LYS A 73 0.14 14.39 -7.44
N TYR A 74 1.09 13.73 -6.79
CA TYR A 74 1.65 14.26 -5.55
C TYR A 74 2.43 15.55 -5.80
N ASP A 75 2.10 16.62 -5.08
CA ASP A 75 2.80 17.89 -5.11
C ASP A 75 4.00 17.87 -4.15
N PHE A 76 5.08 17.22 -4.58
CA PHE A 76 6.29 17.09 -3.78
C PHE A 76 6.93 18.45 -3.45
N ASN A 77 6.78 19.45 -4.32
CA ASN A 77 7.31 20.79 -4.07
C ASN A 77 6.54 21.49 -2.95
N ALA A 78 5.21 21.38 -2.93
CA ALA A 78 4.39 21.88 -1.83
C ALA A 78 4.64 21.10 -0.52
N PHE A 79 4.95 19.80 -0.60
CA PHE A 79 5.36 19.01 0.57
C PHE A 79 6.69 19.48 1.16
N LEU A 80 7.70 19.75 0.32
CA LEU A 80 8.99 20.26 0.77
C LEU A 80 8.93 21.71 1.26
N ASN A 81 8.07 22.52 0.65
CA ASN A 81 7.91 23.94 0.96
C ASN A 81 6.45 24.23 1.34
N PRO A 82 6.00 23.75 2.52
CA PRO A 82 4.64 23.95 2.94
C PRO A 82 4.35 25.43 3.12
N SER A 83 3.18 25.88 2.66
CA SER A 83 2.70 27.22 2.97
C SER A 83 2.57 27.40 4.48
N LYS A 84 2.74 28.64 4.97
CA LYS A 84 2.59 28.94 6.40
C LYS A 84 1.24 28.44 6.91
N THR A 85 1.26 27.83 8.10
CA THR A 85 0.05 27.38 8.80
C THR A 85 -0.95 28.54 8.88
N GLN A 86 -2.15 28.35 8.32
CA GLN A 86 -3.22 29.32 8.46
C GLN A 86 -3.89 29.13 9.82
N SER A 87 -3.68 30.09 10.73
CA SER A 87 -4.46 30.21 11.95
C SER A 87 -5.66 31.13 11.71
N PHE A 88 -6.84 30.75 12.20
CA PHE A 88 -8.01 31.61 12.23
C PHE A 88 -8.58 31.69 13.64
N SER A 89 -9.15 32.83 14.00
CA SER A 89 -9.93 32.99 15.23
C SER A 89 -11.41 32.66 14.98
N TYR A 90 -12.12 32.26 16.03
CA TYR A 90 -13.56 31.97 15.99
C TYR A 90 -14.19 32.33 17.34
N ARG A 91 -15.48 32.66 17.34
CA ARG A 91 -16.25 33.01 18.55
C ARG A 91 -17.17 31.88 19.01
N THR A 92 -17.64 31.06 18.08
CA THR A 92 -18.52 29.92 18.34
C THR A 92 -18.00 28.66 17.67
N GLU A 93 -18.45 27.50 18.15
CA GLU A 93 -18.09 26.22 17.51
C GLU A 93 -18.68 26.14 16.09
N ASP A 94 -19.89 26.65 15.86
CA ASP A 94 -20.49 26.72 14.52
C ASP A 94 -19.65 27.55 13.54
N GLU A 95 -19.13 28.70 13.98
CA GLU A 95 -18.26 29.54 13.15
C GLU A 95 -16.95 28.81 12.80
N LYS A 96 -16.36 28.12 13.78
CA LYS A 96 -15.16 27.31 13.59
C LYS A 96 -15.39 26.20 12.57
N GLN A 97 -16.51 25.46 12.68
CA GLN A 97 -16.83 24.39 11.73
C GLN A 97 -17.05 24.91 10.31
N ARG A 98 -17.72 26.07 10.16
CA ARG A 98 -17.87 26.73 8.85
C ARG A 98 -16.52 27.11 8.24
N LYS A 99 -15.62 27.73 9.02
CA LYS A 99 -14.28 28.11 8.56
C LYS A 99 -13.43 26.89 8.15
N ILE A 100 -13.49 25.80 8.92
CA ILE A 100 -12.83 24.54 8.57
C ILE A 100 -13.40 23.99 7.26
N GLN A 101 -14.73 23.98 7.10
CA GLN A 101 -15.38 23.50 5.89
C GLN A 101 -15.00 24.33 4.66
N GLU A 102 -14.95 25.66 4.79
CA GLU A 102 -14.51 26.57 3.72
C GLU A 102 -13.06 26.28 3.32
N PHE A 103 -12.16 26.14 4.29
CA PHE A 103 -10.76 25.82 4.05
C PHE A 103 -10.58 24.46 3.36
N ASN A 104 -11.26 23.43 3.86
CA ASN A 104 -11.28 22.10 3.25
C ASN A 104 -11.82 22.13 1.81
N THR A 105 -12.85 22.95 1.57
CA THR A 105 -13.43 23.16 0.23
C THR A 105 -12.42 23.83 -0.71
N GLN A 106 -11.62 24.77 -0.24
CA GLN A 106 -10.57 25.37 -1.06
C GLN A 106 -9.48 24.35 -1.43
N ILE A 107 -9.04 23.53 -0.47
CA ILE A 107 -8.03 22.48 -0.72
C ILE A 107 -8.55 21.46 -1.73
N LEU A 108 -9.76 20.93 -1.54
CA LEU A 108 -10.30 19.91 -2.44
C LEU A 108 -10.51 20.45 -3.87
N GLN A 109 -10.99 21.70 -3.99
CA GLN A 109 -11.19 22.33 -5.30
C GLN A 109 -9.85 22.60 -6.00
N LYS A 110 -8.82 23.00 -5.24
CA LYS A 110 -7.46 23.13 -5.78
C LYS A 110 -6.91 21.78 -6.22
N ALA A 111 -7.08 20.73 -5.40
CA ALA A 111 -6.62 19.38 -5.72
C ALA A 111 -7.25 18.84 -7.01
N PHE A 112 -8.57 18.99 -7.16
CA PHE A 112 -9.31 18.58 -8.35
C PHE A 112 -8.92 19.39 -9.59
N LYS A 113 -8.94 20.73 -9.51
CA LYS A 113 -8.70 21.60 -10.69
C LYS A 113 -7.25 21.59 -11.17
N SER A 114 -6.29 21.50 -10.26
CA SER A 114 -4.86 21.50 -10.60
C SER A 114 -4.28 20.09 -10.82
N GLU A 115 -5.08 19.06 -10.52
CA GLU A 115 -4.67 17.65 -10.55
C GLU A 115 -3.42 17.37 -9.72
N LYS A 116 -3.23 18.13 -8.64
CA LYS A 116 -2.05 18.10 -7.77
C LYS A 116 -2.43 18.35 -6.32
N ALA A 117 -1.89 17.53 -5.42
CA ALA A 117 -2.14 17.67 -3.99
C ALA A 117 -1.05 17.01 -3.13
N VAL A 118 -0.99 17.36 -1.85
CA VAL A 118 -0.37 16.54 -0.80
C VAL A 118 -1.44 15.64 -0.16
N CYS A 119 -1.06 14.78 0.80
CA CYS A 119 -1.96 13.79 1.42
C CYS A 119 -3.31 14.37 1.91
N GLU A 120 -3.31 15.59 2.46
CA GLU A 120 -4.55 16.28 2.87
C GLU A 120 -5.51 16.53 1.69
N GLY A 121 -5.01 16.97 0.53
CA GLY A 121 -5.85 17.19 -0.63
C GLY A 121 -6.35 15.89 -1.26
N PHE A 122 -5.55 14.82 -1.24
CA PHE A 122 -6.01 13.48 -1.64
C PHE A 122 -7.14 12.99 -0.73
N THR A 123 -6.96 13.10 0.58
CA THR A 123 -7.94 12.55 1.53
C THR A 123 -9.26 13.32 1.54
N LEU A 124 -9.21 14.64 1.43
CA LEU A 124 -10.39 15.50 1.26
C LEU A 124 -11.12 15.23 -0.06
N LEU A 125 -10.39 15.11 -1.17
CA LEU A 125 -10.99 14.86 -2.47
C LEU A 125 -11.65 13.47 -2.53
N PHE A 126 -11.01 12.44 -1.97
CA PHE A 126 -11.59 11.10 -1.89
C PHE A 126 -12.87 11.10 -1.04
N GLN A 127 -12.84 11.72 0.14
CA GLN A 127 -14.02 11.81 1.01
C GLN A 127 -15.18 12.54 0.34
N HIS A 128 -14.90 13.63 -0.38
CA HIS A 128 -15.90 14.39 -1.14
C HIS A 128 -16.50 13.58 -2.29
N LEU A 129 -15.68 12.91 -3.10
CA LEU A 129 -16.20 12.06 -4.19
C LEU A 129 -16.99 10.87 -3.64
N ALA A 130 -16.55 10.28 -2.52
CA ALA A 130 -17.27 9.20 -1.84
C ALA A 130 -18.66 9.67 -1.37
N SER A 131 -18.76 10.87 -0.78
CA SER A 131 -20.05 11.39 -0.31
C SER A 131 -21.03 11.66 -1.46
N LEU A 132 -20.54 12.12 -2.61
CA LEU A 132 -21.35 12.35 -3.81
C LEU A 132 -21.98 11.06 -4.35
N VAL A 133 -21.36 9.90 -4.12
CA VAL A 133 -21.88 8.59 -4.57
C VAL A 133 -22.52 7.78 -3.43
N GLY A 134 -22.79 8.43 -2.29
CA GLY A 134 -23.50 7.82 -1.15
C GLY A 134 -22.62 7.03 -0.17
N ILE A 135 -21.29 7.06 -0.31
CA ILE A 135 -20.35 6.28 0.50
C ILE A 135 -19.83 7.15 1.67
N LYS A 136 -20.00 6.65 2.90
CA LYS A 136 -19.43 7.31 4.09
C LYS A 136 -17.91 7.10 4.10
N SER A 137 -17.16 8.17 4.32
CA SER A 137 -15.70 8.15 4.40
C SER A 137 -15.19 9.00 5.56
N GLN A 138 -14.11 8.57 6.20
CA GLN A 138 -13.43 9.27 7.28
C GLN A 138 -11.96 9.46 6.93
N ILE A 139 -11.41 10.64 7.25
CA ILE A 139 -9.99 10.94 7.12
C ILE A 139 -9.28 10.52 8.40
N ILE A 140 -8.21 9.75 8.26
CA ILE A 140 -7.38 9.29 9.36
C ILE A 140 -6.01 9.97 9.21
N LYS A 141 -5.59 10.68 10.26
CA LYS A 141 -4.23 11.22 10.38
C LYS A 141 -3.37 10.23 11.16
N GLY A 142 -2.09 10.18 10.80
CA GLY A 142 -1.17 9.28 11.45
C GLY A 142 0.22 9.29 10.87
N ASP A 143 0.89 8.19 11.13
CA ASP A 143 2.30 8.02 10.90
C ASP A 143 2.58 7.01 9.80
N SER A 144 3.51 7.36 8.93
CA SER A 144 4.02 6.50 7.88
C SER A 144 5.37 5.88 8.25
N LYS A 145 5.55 4.61 7.88
CA LYS A 145 6.83 3.90 7.98
C LYS A 145 7.28 3.44 6.60
N THR A 146 8.26 4.14 6.03
CA THR A 146 8.65 3.97 4.62
C THR A 146 10.16 3.88 4.41
N ARG A 147 10.97 4.21 5.41
CA ARG A 147 12.44 4.26 5.29
C ARG A 147 13.09 3.23 6.21
N LEU A 148 14.27 2.76 5.82
CA LEU A 148 15.09 1.85 6.63
C LEU A 148 15.34 2.39 8.04
N VAL A 149 15.62 3.69 8.15
CA VAL A 149 15.87 4.37 9.43
C VAL A 149 14.64 4.42 10.35
N ASP A 150 13.45 4.16 9.82
CA ASP A 150 12.22 4.14 10.62
C ASP A 150 12.10 2.83 11.43
N ILE A 151 12.89 1.79 11.10
CA ILE A 151 12.93 0.53 11.87
C ILE A 151 13.60 0.79 13.23
N GLY A 152 12.81 0.67 14.30
CA GLY A 152 13.26 0.90 15.67
C GLY A 152 13.41 2.36 16.07
N ARG A 153 12.73 3.28 15.37
CA ARG A 153 12.70 4.69 15.82
C ARG A 153 11.85 4.84 17.09
N LYS A 154 12.19 5.83 17.92
CA LYS A 154 11.62 5.98 19.26
C LYS A 154 10.17 6.44 19.30
N ASN A 155 9.80 7.34 18.39
CA ASN A 155 8.52 8.04 18.43
C ASN A 155 7.80 7.93 17.10
N THR A 156 6.47 7.99 17.17
CA THR A 156 5.62 8.19 16.01
C THR A 156 5.71 9.65 15.53
N SER A 157 5.37 9.89 14.27
CA SER A 157 5.29 11.20 13.62
C SER A 157 3.98 11.31 12.85
N SER A 158 3.12 12.28 13.19
CA SER A 158 1.90 12.55 12.40
C SER A 158 2.27 13.23 11.08
N ASN A 159 2.69 12.43 10.11
CA ASN A 159 3.31 12.88 8.85
C ASN A 159 2.52 12.45 7.60
N HIS A 160 1.43 11.70 7.77
CA HIS A 160 0.63 11.18 6.67
C HIS A 160 -0.87 11.15 7.01
N ALA A 161 -1.69 11.05 5.98
CA ALA A 161 -3.14 10.93 6.10
C ALA A 161 -3.70 10.02 5.01
N TRP A 162 -4.70 9.22 5.37
CA TRP A 162 -5.41 8.30 4.49
C TRP A 162 -6.91 8.31 4.79
N ASN A 163 -7.70 7.54 4.05
CA ASN A 163 -9.14 7.40 4.27
C ASN A 163 -9.51 6.01 4.80
N THR A 164 -10.65 5.95 5.47
CA THR A 164 -11.45 4.74 5.57
C THR A 164 -12.82 5.00 4.95
N ALA A 165 -13.43 4.00 4.34
CA ALA A 165 -14.75 4.13 3.74
C ALA A 165 -15.64 2.95 4.12
N LEU A 166 -16.93 3.21 4.40
CA LEU A 166 -17.92 2.19 4.67
C LEU A 166 -18.44 1.65 3.33
N ILE A 167 -17.93 0.49 2.93
CA ILE A 167 -18.22 -0.16 1.64
C ILE A 167 -18.87 -1.50 1.93
N ASP A 168 -20.07 -1.72 1.40
CA ASP A 168 -20.85 -2.95 1.61
C ASP A 168 -20.97 -3.33 3.10
N GLY A 169 -21.18 -2.31 3.95
CA GLY A 169 -21.31 -2.48 5.40
C GLY A 169 -20.01 -2.69 6.18
N LYS A 170 -18.84 -2.73 5.54
CA LYS A 170 -17.53 -2.87 6.20
C LYS A 170 -16.66 -1.63 5.98
N TRP A 171 -16.02 -1.14 7.04
CA TRP A 171 -15.01 -0.09 6.93
C TRP A 171 -13.73 -0.65 6.28
N ARG A 172 -13.35 -0.10 5.13
CA ARG A 172 -12.15 -0.49 4.37
C ARG A 172 -11.10 0.61 4.41
N LEU A 173 -9.82 0.23 4.38
CA LEU A 173 -8.66 1.13 4.40
C LEU A 173 -8.30 1.55 2.98
N ILE A 174 -8.08 2.85 2.77
CA ILE A 174 -7.83 3.42 1.44
C ILE A 174 -6.75 4.50 1.53
N ASP A 175 -5.66 4.35 0.78
CA ASP A 175 -4.64 5.40 0.60
C ASP A 175 -4.37 5.66 -0.88
N VAL A 176 -5.07 6.64 -1.42
CA VAL A 176 -4.90 7.09 -2.81
C VAL A 176 -3.53 7.75 -3.03
N THR A 177 -2.96 8.38 -1.99
CA THR A 177 -1.70 9.12 -2.07
C THR A 177 -0.54 8.19 -2.41
N TRP A 178 -0.51 7.01 -1.79
CA TRP A 178 0.48 5.97 -2.10
C TRP A 178 0.04 5.06 -3.25
N GLY A 179 -1.27 5.01 -3.52
CA GLY A 179 -1.83 4.34 -4.70
C GLY A 179 -1.43 4.94 -6.04
N GLN A 180 -1.17 6.25 -6.12
CA GLN A 180 -0.81 6.92 -7.38
C GLN A 180 0.65 6.70 -7.81
N GLY A 181 1.53 6.39 -6.86
CA GLY A 181 2.97 6.21 -7.10
C GLY A 181 3.84 6.70 -5.95
N TYR A 182 5.13 6.85 -6.22
CA TYR A 182 6.14 7.13 -5.20
C TYR A 182 7.19 8.15 -5.68
N TYR A 183 7.93 8.75 -4.74
CA TYR A 183 9.07 9.60 -5.06
C TYR A 183 10.34 8.76 -5.22
N ASP A 184 10.95 8.78 -6.39
CA ASP A 184 12.22 8.10 -6.66
C ASP A 184 13.37 9.04 -6.29
N ASN A 185 13.96 8.82 -5.11
CA ASN A 185 15.08 9.63 -4.59
C ASN A 185 16.29 9.62 -5.52
N ASN A 186 16.55 8.52 -6.23
CA ASN A 186 17.70 8.42 -7.13
C ASN A 186 17.50 9.27 -8.38
N LYS A 187 16.25 9.38 -8.85
CA LYS A 187 15.88 10.19 -10.02
C LYS A 187 15.42 11.60 -9.66
N GLY A 188 15.27 11.90 -8.37
CA GLY A 188 14.78 13.18 -7.87
C GLY A 188 13.37 13.54 -8.34
N LYS A 189 12.51 12.56 -8.65
CA LYS A 189 11.18 12.82 -9.25
C LYS A 189 10.10 11.85 -8.80
N MET A 190 8.85 12.32 -8.85
CA MET A 190 7.68 11.46 -8.71
C MET A 190 7.60 10.48 -9.88
N VAL A 191 7.43 9.21 -9.56
CA VAL A 191 7.17 8.12 -10.50
C VAL A 191 5.73 7.69 -10.33
N LYS A 192 4.96 7.78 -11.41
CA LYS A 192 3.61 7.21 -11.46
C LYS A 192 3.75 5.70 -11.49
N ASP A 193 3.30 5.05 -10.43
CA ASP A 193 3.25 3.61 -10.34
C ASP A 193 1.96 3.24 -9.61
N PHE A 194 0.89 3.10 -10.39
CA PHE A 194 -0.39 2.72 -9.83
C PHE A 194 -0.26 1.41 -9.07
N ASP A 195 -0.65 1.43 -7.80
CA ASP A 195 -0.55 0.28 -6.93
C ASP A 195 -1.92 -0.06 -6.35
N PRO A 196 -2.51 -1.22 -6.67
CA PRO A 196 -3.81 -1.61 -6.12
C PRO A 196 -3.78 -1.93 -4.62
N VAL A 197 -2.60 -2.17 -4.02
CA VAL A 197 -2.47 -2.62 -2.61
C VAL A 197 -2.74 -1.53 -1.57
N TYR A 198 -3.27 -0.38 -1.96
CA TYR A 198 -3.74 0.66 -1.04
C TYR A 198 -5.26 0.88 -1.12
N PHE A 199 -5.98 -0.10 -1.65
CA PHE A 199 -7.44 -0.12 -1.63
C PHE A 199 -7.93 -1.44 -1.05
N ASP A 200 -8.61 -1.37 0.09
CA ASP A 200 -9.15 -2.53 0.81
C ASP A 200 -8.08 -3.58 1.20
N THR A 201 -6.94 -3.08 1.64
CA THR A 201 -5.81 -3.91 2.09
C THR A 201 -6.08 -4.48 3.48
N GLU A 202 -5.64 -5.71 3.69
CA GLU A 202 -5.73 -6.35 5.01
C GLU A 202 -5.07 -5.49 6.10
N PRO A 203 -5.73 -5.30 7.26
CA PRO A 203 -5.24 -4.43 8.34
C PRO A 203 -3.81 -4.72 8.78
N ASP A 204 -3.41 -6.00 8.89
CA ASP A 204 -2.05 -6.40 9.28
C ASP A 204 -0.98 -5.80 8.35
N TYR A 205 -1.23 -5.79 7.03
CA TYR A 205 -0.33 -5.20 6.05
C TYR A 205 -0.40 -3.69 6.06
N PHE A 206 -1.60 -3.13 6.13
CA PHE A 206 -1.80 -1.69 6.09
C PHE A 206 -1.16 -1.02 7.31
N PHE A 207 -1.36 -1.58 8.51
CA PHE A 207 -0.84 -1.04 9.76
C PHE A 207 0.63 -1.38 10.03
N ALA A 208 1.26 -2.27 9.26
CA ALA A 208 2.71 -2.38 9.23
C ALA A 208 3.39 -1.12 8.65
N LYS A 209 2.62 -0.30 7.91
CA LYS A 209 3.11 0.91 7.21
C LYS A 209 2.43 2.20 7.65
N HIS A 210 1.25 2.11 8.24
CA HIS A 210 0.44 3.22 8.73
C HIS A 210 0.12 3.04 10.21
N PHE A 211 0.27 4.08 11.02
CA PHE A 211 -0.16 4.04 12.41
C PHE A 211 -1.05 5.25 12.73
N PRO A 212 -2.35 5.07 12.99
CA PRO A 212 -3.25 6.19 13.23
C PRO A 212 -2.86 6.93 14.52
N ASP A 213 -3.00 8.25 14.53
CA ASP A 213 -2.71 9.07 15.72
C ASP A 213 -3.59 8.69 16.92
N SER A 214 -4.80 8.18 16.65
CA SER A 214 -5.70 7.61 17.67
C SER A 214 -5.16 6.34 18.33
N GLY A 215 -4.14 5.70 17.74
CA GLY A 215 -3.62 4.40 18.17
C GLY A 215 -4.63 3.25 18.06
N SER A 216 -5.72 3.43 17.32
CA SER A 216 -6.78 2.42 17.20
C SER A 216 -7.47 2.43 15.84
N PHE A 217 -8.04 1.29 15.46
CA PHE A 217 -8.89 1.12 14.29
C PHE A 217 -10.13 0.33 14.69
N LEU A 218 -11.33 0.87 14.40
CA LEU A 218 -12.62 0.25 14.76
C LEU A 218 -12.75 -0.12 16.26
N GLY A 219 -12.13 0.68 17.14
CA GLY A 219 -12.14 0.46 18.59
C GLY A 219 -11.06 -0.51 19.08
N GLU A 220 -10.36 -1.21 18.19
CA GLU A 220 -9.24 -2.08 18.55
C GLU A 220 -7.95 -1.28 18.64
N LYS A 221 -7.22 -1.43 19.75
CA LYS A 221 -5.94 -0.76 19.98
C LYS A 221 -4.84 -1.42 19.16
N LEU A 222 -4.12 -0.62 18.38
CA LEU A 222 -2.96 -1.07 17.62
C LEU A 222 -1.70 -1.02 18.51
N ASN A 223 -0.79 -1.97 18.31
CA ASN A 223 0.45 -2.02 19.05
C ASN A 223 1.50 -1.08 18.42
N LYS A 224 1.77 0.03 19.11
CA LYS A 224 2.78 1.02 18.70
C LYS A 224 4.18 0.41 18.62
N ASP A 225 4.54 -0.49 19.52
CA ASP A 225 5.87 -1.10 19.53
C ASP A 225 6.04 -2.06 18.36
N ASP A 226 5.00 -2.81 17.98
CA ASP A 226 5.03 -3.65 16.78
C ASP A 226 5.20 -2.79 15.52
N PHE A 227 4.50 -1.65 15.44
CA PHE A 227 4.67 -0.70 14.33
C PHE A 227 6.10 -0.13 14.27
N LEU A 228 6.63 0.38 15.38
CA LEU A 228 7.95 1.00 15.42
C LEU A 228 9.08 -0.01 15.18
N ASN A 229 9.00 -1.19 15.80
CA ASN A 229 10.08 -2.17 15.82
C ASN A 229 9.94 -3.26 14.76
N GLY A 230 8.78 -3.43 14.12
CA GLY A 230 8.57 -4.42 13.06
C GLY A 230 9.46 -4.21 11.83
N PRO A 231 9.50 -5.16 10.89
CA PRO A 231 10.22 -4.98 9.63
C PRO A 231 9.61 -3.82 8.81
N LEU A 232 10.39 -3.31 7.85
CA LEU A 232 9.86 -2.43 6.82
C LEU A 232 9.28 -3.30 5.70
N ILE A 233 7.96 -3.21 5.47
CA ILE A 233 7.25 -4.01 4.47
C ILE A 233 7.06 -3.23 3.17
N TYR A 234 7.43 -3.82 2.04
CA TYR A 234 7.29 -3.21 0.72
C TYR A 234 5.98 -3.65 0.03
N ASN A 235 5.49 -2.83 -0.90
CA ASN A 235 4.21 -3.07 -1.58
C ASN A 235 4.13 -4.45 -2.25
N ARG A 236 5.27 -4.92 -2.77
CA ARG A 236 5.37 -6.21 -3.46
C ARG A 236 5.17 -7.39 -2.51
N ALA A 237 5.55 -7.26 -1.25
CA ALA A 237 5.21 -8.25 -0.23
C ALA A 237 3.71 -8.28 0.08
N ILE A 238 3.02 -7.13 -0.01
CA ILE A 238 1.56 -7.07 0.17
C ILE A 238 0.88 -7.71 -1.04
N ALA A 239 1.31 -7.36 -2.25
CA ALA A 239 0.75 -7.90 -3.50
C ALA A 239 0.92 -9.42 -3.63
N GLY A 240 2.04 -9.97 -3.14
CA GLY A 240 2.31 -11.41 -3.12
C GLY A 240 1.83 -12.14 -1.87
N ASP A 241 1.13 -11.46 -0.94
CA ASP A 241 0.77 -12.00 0.38
C ASP A 241 1.97 -12.65 1.09
N ASN A 242 3.15 -12.03 0.99
CA ASN A 242 4.41 -12.52 1.56
C ASN A 242 4.54 -12.13 3.03
N LYS A 243 3.67 -12.69 3.88
CA LYS A 243 3.64 -12.36 5.31
C LYS A 243 4.92 -12.82 6.00
N ILE A 244 5.56 -11.91 6.73
CA ILE A 244 6.72 -12.21 7.57
C ILE A 244 6.23 -12.89 8.85
N ILE A 245 6.57 -14.17 9.03
CA ILE A 245 6.20 -14.96 10.21
C ILE A 245 7.31 -14.92 11.26
N ALA A 246 8.57 -14.95 10.81
CA ALA A 246 9.74 -14.86 11.69
C ALA A 246 10.91 -14.17 10.97
N PRO A 247 11.74 -13.38 11.69
CA PRO A 247 11.44 -12.84 13.02
C PRO A 247 10.29 -11.80 12.94
N LYS A 248 9.53 -11.64 14.04
CA LYS A 248 8.47 -10.61 14.11
C LYS A 248 9.06 -9.20 14.25
N SER A 249 10.14 -9.07 15.01
CA SER A 249 10.91 -7.84 15.13
C SER A 249 11.63 -7.57 13.81
N GLY A 250 11.58 -6.32 13.37
CA GLY A 250 12.42 -5.75 12.33
C GLY A 250 13.84 -5.45 12.82
N ILE A 251 14.09 -5.46 14.12
CA ILE A 251 15.41 -5.31 14.73
C ILE A 251 15.97 -6.70 15.02
N ILE A 252 17.17 -6.96 14.52
CA ILE A 252 17.92 -8.20 14.67
C ILE A 252 19.21 -7.87 15.42
N GLU A 253 19.30 -8.29 16.68
CA GLU A 253 20.50 -8.13 17.50
C GLU A 253 21.33 -9.41 17.47
N VAL A 254 22.56 -9.35 16.98
CA VAL A 254 23.38 -10.53 16.65
C VAL A 254 24.86 -10.31 16.91
N ASN A 255 25.58 -11.39 17.22
CA ASN A 255 27.03 -11.49 17.13
C ASN A 255 27.44 -12.15 15.80
N SER A 256 28.71 -12.00 15.42
CA SER A 256 29.26 -12.74 14.28
C SER A 256 29.21 -14.25 14.54
N GLY A 257 28.59 -15.00 13.63
CA GLY A 257 28.37 -16.44 13.71
C GLY A 257 26.93 -16.83 14.09
N ASP A 258 26.14 -15.88 14.60
CA ASP A 258 24.75 -16.16 15.00
C ASP A 258 23.90 -16.56 13.79
N LYS A 259 23.00 -17.52 14.00
CA LYS A 259 22.06 -18.00 12.97
C LYS A 259 20.65 -17.54 13.29
N ILE A 260 20.08 -16.70 12.43
CA ILE A 260 18.70 -16.24 12.57
C ILE A 260 17.81 -16.98 11.56
N THR A 261 16.68 -17.47 12.05
CA THR A 261 15.67 -18.15 11.23
C THR A 261 14.66 -17.14 10.72
N PHE A 262 14.41 -17.19 9.42
CA PHE A 262 13.36 -16.44 8.74
C PHE A 262 12.30 -17.40 8.23
N LEU A 263 11.05 -16.96 8.26
CA LEU A 263 9.92 -17.65 7.64
C LEU A 263 9.01 -16.63 6.97
N ILE A 264 8.87 -16.73 5.65
CA ILE A 264 8.08 -15.80 4.84
C ILE A 264 7.07 -16.61 4.01
N LYS A 265 5.80 -16.23 4.07
CA LYS A 265 4.71 -16.90 3.33
C LYS A 265 4.81 -16.70 1.82
N ASN A 266 4.23 -17.64 1.08
CA ASN A 266 4.03 -17.55 -0.37
C ASN A 266 5.32 -17.25 -1.16
N ILE A 267 6.43 -17.82 -0.70
CA ILE A 267 7.70 -17.88 -1.42
C ILE A 267 8.07 -19.35 -1.56
N SER A 268 8.39 -19.76 -2.77
CA SER A 268 8.85 -21.10 -3.15
C SER A 268 10.38 -21.17 -3.17
N LYS A 269 10.95 -22.37 -3.03
CA LYS A 269 12.39 -22.59 -3.24
C LYS A 269 12.86 -22.30 -4.66
N SER A 270 11.97 -22.44 -5.64
CA SER A 270 12.29 -22.16 -7.04
C SER A 270 12.38 -20.67 -7.34
N ASP A 271 11.83 -19.84 -6.47
CA ASP A 271 11.76 -18.41 -6.72
C ASP A 271 13.16 -17.77 -6.59
N PRO A 272 13.47 -16.74 -7.40
CA PRO A 272 14.70 -15.99 -7.26
C PRO A 272 14.64 -15.09 -6.02
N PHE A 273 14.88 -15.70 -4.86
CA PHE A 273 14.82 -15.07 -3.55
C PHE A 273 16.22 -14.92 -2.93
N TYR A 274 16.61 -13.68 -2.62
CA TYR A 274 17.96 -13.35 -2.16
C TYR A 274 17.98 -12.08 -1.30
N TYR A 275 19.14 -11.77 -0.71
CA TYR A 275 19.42 -10.47 -0.08
C TYR A 275 20.72 -9.89 -0.64
N LEU A 276 20.99 -8.61 -0.38
CA LEU A 276 22.25 -7.98 -0.76
C LEU A 276 23.22 -7.95 0.44
N ASN A 277 24.49 -8.30 0.21
CA ASN A 277 25.55 -8.07 1.20
C ASN A 277 25.98 -6.60 1.21
N LYS A 278 26.90 -6.23 2.13
CA LYS A 278 27.42 -4.86 2.27
C LYS A 278 28.14 -4.29 1.03
N LYS A 279 28.47 -5.14 0.07
CA LYS A 279 29.07 -4.77 -1.23
C LYS A 279 28.02 -4.71 -2.35
N ASN A 280 26.72 -4.73 -2.01
CA ASN A 280 25.60 -4.78 -2.95
C ASN A 280 25.61 -6.00 -3.88
N GLN A 281 26.20 -7.11 -3.45
CA GLN A 281 26.20 -8.36 -4.22
C GLN A 281 25.05 -9.26 -3.75
N PRO A 282 24.32 -9.90 -4.68
CA PRO A 282 23.23 -10.81 -4.32
C PRO A 282 23.76 -12.07 -3.66
N VAL A 283 23.18 -12.41 -2.51
CA VAL A 283 23.42 -13.64 -1.76
C VAL A 283 22.13 -14.44 -1.74
N ARG A 284 22.12 -15.57 -2.45
CA ARG A 284 20.98 -16.47 -2.46
C ARG A 284 20.79 -17.10 -1.09
N VAL A 285 19.53 -17.26 -0.71
CA VAL A 285 19.17 -18.06 0.45
C VAL A 285 19.45 -19.53 0.17
N VAL A 286 20.20 -20.19 1.04
CA VAL A 286 20.58 -21.60 0.92
C VAL A 286 19.92 -22.45 2.01
N ASN A 287 19.84 -23.76 1.80
CA ASN A 287 19.28 -24.74 2.75
C ASN A 287 17.86 -24.41 3.25
N SER A 288 17.07 -23.74 2.43
CA SER A 288 15.68 -23.39 2.74
C SER A 288 14.77 -24.62 2.74
N LYS A 289 13.64 -24.52 3.43
CA LYS A 289 12.60 -25.54 3.54
C LYS A 289 11.25 -24.90 3.30
N GLU A 290 10.41 -25.53 2.49
CA GLU A 290 9.02 -25.11 2.37
C GLU A 290 8.26 -25.68 3.55
N LYS A 291 7.65 -24.79 4.34
CA LYS A 291 6.98 -25.15 5.58
C LYS A 291 5.85 -24.18 5.84
N ARG A 292 4.68 -24.72 6.18
CA ARG A 292 3.48 -23.93 6.51
C ARG A 292 3.12 -22.94 5.39
N GLY A 293 3.26 -23.31 4.12
CA GLY A 293 2.94 -22.42 2.98
C GLY A 293 3.90 -21.23 2.82
N GLY A 294 5.16 -21.39 3.22
CA GLY A 294 6.19 -20.36 3.08
C GLY A 294 7.59 -20.95 3.06
N LEU A 295 8.59 -20.09 2.84
CA LEU A 295 10.00 -20.44 2.83
C LEU A 295 10.61 -20.19 4.21
N GLU A 296 11.02 -21.26 4.90
CA GLU A 296 11.82 -21.23 6.12
C GLU A 296 13.31 -21.33 5.74
N PHE A 297 14.15 -20.44 6.24
CA PHE A 297 15.59 -20.45 5.98
C PHE A 297 16.39 -19.82 7.11
N GLN A 298 17.69 -20.04 7.13
CA GLN A 298 18.60 -19.45 8.12
C GLN A 298 19.64 -18.58 7.45
N ILE A 299 19.96 -17.46 8.09
CA ILE A 299 21.10 -16.62 7.74
C ILE A 299 22.08 -16.65 8.89
N THR A 300 23.32 -17.01 8.58
CA THR A 300 24.45 -16.84 9.49
C THR A 300 24.96 -15.41 9.36
N PHE A 301 24.92 -14.65 10.45
CA PHE A 301 25.37 -13.27 10.46
C PHE A 301 26.88 -13.21 10.55
N ASP A 302 27.49 -12.45 9.65
CA ASP A 302 28.93 -12.25 9.62
C ASP A 302 29.25 -10.82 9.16
N LYS A 303 30.55 -10.52 9.06
CA LYS A 303 31.04 -9.20 8.64
C LYS A 303 30.65 -8.78 7.23
N THR A 304 30.00 -9.62 6.44
CA THR A 304 29.54 -9.29 5.07
C THR A 304 28.13 -8.72 5.05
N ILE A 305 27.34 -8.90 6.11
CA ILE A 305 26.01 -8.30 6.25
C ILE A 305 26.17 -6.85 6.70
N GLY A 306 25.38 -5.95 6.11
CA GLY A 306 25.38 -4.53 6.48
C GLY A 306 24.42 -4.23 7.64
N ASP A 307 24.25 -2.94 7.96
CA ASP A 307 23.35 -2.46 9.01
C ASP A 307 21.87 -2.77 8.74
N TYR A 308 21.54 -3.14 7.51
CA TYR A 308 20.23 -3.60 7.10
C TYR A 308 20.35 -4.83 6.21
N ILE A 309 19.40 -5.75 6.35
CA ILE A 309 19.16 -6.82 5.40
C ILE A 309 17.83 -6.58 4.72
N THR A 310 17.86 -6.50 3.39
CA THR A 310 16.67 -6.39 2.55
C THR A 310 16.55 -7.64 1.70
N PHE A 311 15.39 -8.28 1.77
CA PHE A 311 15.06 -9.43 0.93
C PHE A 311 14.42 -8.98 -0.36
N TYR A 312 14.79 -9.66 -1.44
CA TYR A 312 14.32 -9.45 -2.79
C TYR A 312 13.71 -10.73 -3.34
N LEU A 313 12.58 -10.59 -4.02
CA LEU A 313 11.93 -11.61 -4.82
C LEU A 313 11.89 -11.09 -6.26
N ASP A 314 12.51 -11.82 -7.18
CA ASP A 314 12.85 -11.33 -8.53
C ASP A 314 13.70 -10.06 -8.45
N THR A 315 13.14 -8.92 -8.84
CA THR A 315 13.79 -7.60 -8.77
C THR A 315 13.16 -6.68 -7.71
N ASN A 316 12.22 -7.21 -6.92
CA ASN A 316 11.38 -6.43 -6.02
C ASN A 316 11.78 -6.65 -4.55
N SER A 317 11.94 -5.57 -3.80
CA SER A 317 12.09 -5.65 -2.34
C SER A 317 10.82 -6.20 -1.68
N ILE A 318 10.98 -7.07 -0.69
CA ILE A 318 9.89 -7.72 0.06
C ILE A 318 9.83 -7.17 1.49
N ALA A 319 10.93 -7.25 2.23
CA ALA A 319 11.02 -6.69 3.56
C ALA A 319 12.47 -6.33 3.93
N SER A 320 12.63 -5.34 4.81
CA SER A 320 13.91 -4.99 5.41
C SER A 320 13.90 -5.12 6.92
N PHE A 321 15.05 -5.53 7.44
CA PHE A 321 15.33 -5.64 8.87
C PHE A 321 16.60 -4.85 9.18
N LYS A 322 16.64 -4.20 10.34
CA LYS A 322 17.80 -3.51 10.89
C LYS A 322 18.63 -4.50 11.69
N VAL A 323 19.93 -4.51 11.45
CA VAL A 323 20.90 -5.37 12.11
C VAL A 323 21.68 -4.53 13.11
N ILE A 324 21.78 -5.01 14.35
CA ILE A 324 22.56 -4.38 15.42
C ILE A 324 23.57 -5.42 15.90
N SER A 325 24.86 -5.13 15.72
CA SER A 325 25.90 -5.96 16.34
C SER A 325 25.85 -5.78 17.84
N LYS A 326 25.87 -6.89 18.57
CA LYS A 326 26.14 -6.90 20.02
C LYS A 326 27.63 -6.78 20.30
#